data_AF-H6RLM5-F1
#
_entry.id   AF-H6RLM5-F1
#
_cell.length_a   1.000
_cell.length_b   1.000
_cell.length_c   1.000
_cell.angle_alpha   90.00
_cell.angle_beta   90.00
_cell.angle_gamma   90.00
#
_symmetry.space_group_name_H-M   'P 1'
#
loop_
_entity.id
_entity.type
_entity.pdbx_description
1 polymer ?
#
loop_
_entity_poly.entity_id
_entity_poly.type
_entity_poly.pdbx_seq_one_letter_code
_entity_poly.pdbx_strand_id
1 'polypeptide(L)'
;MDTRTLLLGDWTPVVRDGIDVLRLVVLGAAAWYALSGDAGAAAVLAVMGGVTLLARAVDLPRVHDLSVTVGMALQGFGEVWGLYDRFVRFDDLVHVTLPMLTAPVVYIALARLDVVPDPRDETHRQVDAYVADPRCGFGLSAADNEQMFVSARQLADRERLGGVRPDLPVYVAVGDEDPVTGQLALVHGLVQRLQAAGLSDVTLKVYEGARHEVFNETNRAEVVADLLRWLDRVVPAG
;
A
#
# COMPACT_ATOMS: atom_id res chain seq x y z
N MET A 1 -20.00 17.21 -30.64
CA MET A 1 -19.77 16.58 -29.33
C MET A 1 -18.32 16.12 -29.32
N ASP A 2 -17.51 16.52 -28.34
CA ASP A 2 -16.10 16.12 -28.27
C ASP A 2 -15.97 14.62 -27.93
N THR A 3 -14.91 13.95 -28.41
CA THR A 3 -14.67 12.50 -28.25
C THR A 3 -14.67 12.10 -26.76
N ARG A 4 -14.17 12.98 -25.90
CA ARG A 4 -14.17 12.78 -24.44
C ARG A 4 -15.59 12.79 -23.85
N THR A 5 -16.45 13.69 -24.33
CA THR A 5 -17.86 13.78 -23.91
C THR A 5 -18.71 12.65 -24.47
N LEU A 6 -18.32 12.11 -25.63
CA LEU A 6 -18.94 10.91 -26.20
C LEU A 6 -18.63 9.69 -25.31
N LEU A 7 -17.37 9.43 -25.00
CA LEU A 7 -17.04 8.21 -24.26
C LEU A 7 -17.31 8.31 -22.75
N LEU A 8 -17.11 9.48 -22.15
CA LEU A 8 -17.07 9.68 -20.70
C LEU A 8 -17.97 10.84 -20.21
N GLY A 9 -18.88 11.34 -21.04
CA GLY A 9 -19.82 12.40 -20.65
C GLY A 9 -21.13 11.82 -20.12
N ASP A 10 -21.80 12.53 -19.22
CA ASP A 10 -23.12 12.12 -18.71
C ASP A 10 -24.22 12.49 -19.72
N TRP A 11 -24.77 11.47 -20.39
CA TRP A 11 -25.77 11.61 -21.45
C TRP A 11 -27.19 11.63 -20.89
N THR A 12 -27.56 10.62 -20.10
CA THR A 12 -28.90 10.46 -19.53
C THR A 12 -28.85 9.76 -18.15
N PRO A 13 -29.94 9.82 -17.36
CA PRO A 13 -30.01 9.10 -16.08
C PRO A 13 -29.98 7.56 -16.20
N VAL A 14 -30.30 7.02 -17.38
CA VAL A 14 -30.41 5.57 -17.61
C VAL A 14 -29.17 5.02 -18.32
N VAL A 15 -28.72 5.71 -19.37
CA VAL A 15 -27.47 5.44 -20.07
C VAL A 15 -26.54 6.60 -19.76
N ARG A 16 -25.56 6.37 -18.89
CA ARG A 16 -24.65 7.40 -18.41
C ARG A 16 -23.74 7.87 -19.53
N ASP A 17 -23.10 6.97 -20.25
CA ASP A 17 -22.05 7.30 -21.21
C ASP A 17 -21.83 6.18 -22.25
N GLY A 18 -20.81 6.31 -23.09
CA GLY A 18 -20.43 5.30 -24.06
C GLY A 18 -20.03 3.94 -23.46
N ILE A 19 -19.61 3.90 -22.18
CA ILE A 19 -19.29 2.65 -21.48
C ILE A 19 -20.58 1.86 -21.25
N ASP A 20 -21.66 2.52 -20.84
CA ASP A 20 -22.97 1.89 -20.68
C ASP A 20 -23.53 1.37 -22.00
N VAL A 21 -23.28 2.07 -23.11
CA VAL A 21 -23.66 1.55 -24.44
C VAL A 21 -22.93 0.25 -24.73
N LEU A 22 -21.61 0.19 -24.53
CA LEU A 22 -20.83 -1.02 -24.76
C LEU A 22 -21.30 -2.18 -23.88
N ARG A 23 -21.61 -1.89 -22.61
CA ARG A 23 -22.17 -2.84 -21.65
C ARG A 23 -23.53 -3.38 -22.11
N LEU A 24 -24.43 -2.49 -22.57
CA LEU A 24 -25.73 -2.89 -23.12
C LEU A 24 -25.58 -3.71 -24.40
N VAL A 25 -24.56 -3.45 -25.23
CA VAL A 25 -24.27 -4.28 -26.41
C VAL A 25 -23.88 -5.71 -26.00
N VAL A 26 -23.02 -5.88 -24.98
CA VAL A 26 -22.65 -7.22 -24.47
C VAL A 26 -23.87 -7.95 -23.91
N LEU A 27 -24.66 -7.30 -23.05
CA LEU A 27 -25.85 -7.89 -22.43
C LEU A 27 -26.96 -8.18 -23.46
N GLY A 28 -27.15 -7.28 -24.42
CA GLY A 28 -28.10 -7.44 -25.52
C GLY A 28 -27.71 -8.61 -26.43
N ALA A 29 -26.42 -8.77 -26.71
CA ALA A 29 -25.92 -9.92 -27.46
C ALA A 29 -26.16 -11.23 -26.69
N ALA A 30 -25.93 -11.26 -25.37
CA ALA A 30 -26.25 -12.42 -24.54
C ALA A 30 -27.73 -12.83 -24.65
N ALA A 31 -28.64 -11.86 -24.55
CA ALA A 31 -30.08 -12.10 -24.70
C ALA A 31 -30.45 -12.57 -26.12
N TRP A 32 -29.82 -11.99 -27.16
CA TRP A 32 -30.03 -12.39 -28.54
C TRP A 32 -29.63 -13.85 -28.79
N TYR A 33 -28.45 -14.26 -28.34
CA TYR A 33 -28.00 -15.65 -28.49
C TYR A 33 -28.88 -16.62 -27.69
N ALA A 34 -29.35 -16.21 -26.50
CA ALA A 34 -30.28 -17.03 -25.72
C ALA A 34 -31.60 -17.28 -26.47
N LEU A 35 -32.16 -16.23 -27.08
CA LEU A 35 -33.39 -16.32 -27.88
C LEU A 35 -33.20 -17.08 -29.19
N SER A 36 -31.98 -17.07 -29.73
CA SER A 36 -31.61 -17.79 -30.95
C SER A 36 -31.32 -19.28 -30.70
N GLY A 37 -31.34 -19.73 -29.45
CA GLY A 37 -31.11 -21.13 -29.06
C GLY A 37 -29.64 -21.50 -28.84
N ASP A 38 -28.71 -20.54 -28.91
CA ASP A 38 -27.29 -20.77 -28.63
C ASP A 38 -26.99 -20.47 -27.16
N ALA A 39 -27.27 -21.47 -26.31
CA ALA A 39 -27.08 -21.35 -24.87
C ALA A 39 -25.61 -21.15 -24.46
N GLY A 40 -24.65 -21.65 -25.26
CA GLY A 40 -23.23 -21.52 -24.98
C GLY A 40 -22.77 -20.07 -25.15
N ALA A 41 -23.05 -19.48 -26.32
CA ALA A 41 -22.70 -18.09 -26.59
C ALA A 41 -23.43 -17.12 -25.64
N ALA A 42 -24.69 -17.41 -25.33
CA ALA A 42 -25.47 -16.64 -24.37
C ALA A 42 -24.83 -16.65 -22.97
N ALA A 43 -24.41 -17.82 -22.48
CA ALA A 43 -23.80 -17.96 -21.16
C ALA A 43 -22.48 -17.19 -21.06
N VAL A 44 -21.60 -17.31 -22.06
CA VAL A 44 -20.31 -16.60 -22.09
C VAL A 44 -20.52 -15.08 -22.02
N LEU A 45 -21.37 -14.53 -22.88
CA LEU A 45 -21.63 -13.09 -22.91
C LEU A 45 -22.38 -12.61 -21.66
N ALA A 46 -23.25 -13.44 -21.07
CA ALA A 46 -23.92 -13.11 -19.80
C ALA A 46 -22.92 -13.00 -18.64
N VAL A 47 -21.94 -13.90 -18.55
CA VAL A 47 -20.88 -13.83 -17.53
C VAL A 47 -20.03 -12.58 -17.74
N MET A 48 -19.56 -12.34 -18.97
CA MET A 48 -18.78 -11.13 -19.28
C MET A 48 -19.56 -9.85 -18.97
N GLY A 49 -20.84 -9.79 -19.38
CA GLY A 49 -21.74 -8.69 -19.09
C GLY A 49 -21.96 -8.48 -17.58
N GLY A 50 -22.08 -9.56 -16.81
CA GLY A 50 -22.16 -9.54 -15.35
C GLY A 50 -20.95 -8.90 -14.69
N VAL A 51 -19.73 -9.21 -15.15
CA VAL A 51 -18.49 -8.56 -14.67
C VAL A 51 -18.52 -7.06 -14.94
N THR A 52 -19.00 -6.64 -16.13
CA THR A 52 -19.13 -5.21 -16.42
C THR A 52 -20.18 -4.55 -15.51
N LEU A 53 -21.29 -5.20 -15.19
CA LEU A 53 -22.29 -4.67 -14.25
C LEU A 53 -21.73 -4.54 -12.84
N LEU A 54 -20.90 -5.49 -12.41
CA LEU A 54 -20.20 -5.40 -11.13
C LEU A 54 -19.25 -4.20 -11.10
N ALA A 55 -18.45 -3.99 -12.15
CA ALA A 55 -17.58 -2.82 -12.28
C ALA A 55 -18.35 -1.49 -12.18
N ARG A 56 -19.58 -1.46 -12.73
CA ARG A 56 -20.49 -0.32 -12.61
C ARG A 56 -21.05 -0.15 -11.20
N ALA A 57 -21.42 -1.25 -10.55
CA ALA A 57 -22.04 -1.25 -9.22
C ALA A 57 -21.08 -0.79 -8.12
N VAL A 58 -19.78 -1.07 -8.28
CA VAL A 58 -18.73 -0.61 -7.33
C VAL A 58 -18.20 0.79 -7.64
N ASP A 59 -18.82 1.51 -8.58
CA ASP A 59 -18.51 2.87 -9.00
C ASP A 59 -17.01 3.09 -9.30
N LEU A 60 -16.44 2.25 -10.17
CA LEU A 60 -15.06 2.41 -10.59
C LEU A 60 -14.85 3.78 -11.27
N PRO A 61 -13.66 4.40 -11.10
CA PRO A 61 -13.28 5.54 -11.92
C PRO A 61 -13.41 5.20 -13.40
N ARG A 62 -13.96 6.12 -14.20
CA ARG A 62 -14.43 5.79 -15.56
C ARG A 62 -13.39 5.15 -16.48
N VAL A 63 -12.11 5.49 -16.31
CA VAL A 63 -11.02 4.89 -17.10
C VAL A 63 -10.90 3.39 -16.79
N HIS A 64 -11.04 3.00 -15.52
CA HIS A 64 -11.01 1.60 -15.10
C HIS A 64 -12.29 0.86 -15.48
N ASP A 65 -13.45 1.51 -15.35
CA ASP A 65 -14.73 0.96 -15.84
C ASP A 65 -14.67 0.67 -17.35
N LEU A 66 -14.15 1.62 -18.13
CA LEU A 66 -13.93 1.45 -19.57
C LEU A 66 -12.97 0.29 -19.85
N SER A 67 -11.83 0.22 -19.18
CA SER A 67 -10.84 -0.85 -19.38
C SER A 67 -11.42 -2.23 -19.12
N VAL A 68 -12.14 -2.41 -18.01
CA VAL A 68 -12.82 -3.69 -17.70
C VAL A 68 -13.88 -4.00 -18.74
N THR A 69 -14.71 -3.04 -19.10
CA THR A 69 -15.82 -3.23 -20.06
C THR A 69 -15.29 -3.60 -21.44
N VAL A 70 -14.22 -2.93 -21.93
CA VAL A 70 -13.55 -3.26 -23.19
C VAL A 70 -12.89 -4.64 -23.12
N GLY A 71 -12.20 -4.95 -22.03
CA GLY A 71 -11.57 -6.26 -21.84
C GLY A 71 -12.59 -7.40 -21.88
N MET A 72 -13.70 -7.27 -21.15
CA MET A 72 -14.77 -8.28 -21.12
C MET A 72 -15.49 -8.39 -22.47
N ALA A 73 -15.69 -7.28 -23.18
CA ALA A 73 -16.27 -7.30 -24.52
C ALA A 73 -15.36 -8.02 -25.53
N LEU A 74 -14.05 -7.72 -25.52
CA LEU A 74 -13.07 -8.38 -26.39
C LEU A 74 -13.01 -9.89 -26.12
N GLN A 75 -12.97 -10.30 -24.85
CA GLN A 75 -12.97 -11.71 -24.45
C GLN A 75 -14.27 -12.41 -24.88
N GLY A 76 -15.43 -11.84 -24.54
CA GLY A 76 -16.73 -12.46 -24.79
C GLY A 76 -17.05 -12.59 -26.27
N PHE A 77 -16.88 -11.51 -27.04
CA PHE A 77 -17.11 -11.56 -28.50
C PHE A 77 -16.02 -12.35 -29.22
N GLY A 78 -14.78 -12.34 -28.70
CA GLY A 78 -13.70 -13.20 -29.17
C GLY A 78 -14.07 -14.67 -29.17
N GLU A 79 -14.65 -15.13 -28.06
CA GLU A 79 -15.07 -16.52 -27.87
C GLU A 79 -16.27 -16.86 -28.75
N VAL A 80 -17.33 -16.04 -28.67
CA VAL A 80 -18.60 -16.31 -29.38
C VAL A 80 -18.43 -16.30 -30.90
N TRP A 81 -17.55 -15.45 -31.43
CA TRP A 81 -17.25 -15.44 -32.85
C TRP A 81 -16.12 -16.41 -33.22
N GLY A 82 -15.56 -17.19 -32.30
CA GLY A 82 -14.43 -18.08 -32.58
C GLY A 82 -13.24 -17.34 -33.20
N LEU A 83 -12.95 -16.13 -32.71
CA LEU A 83 -11.81 -15.34 -33.21
C LEU A 83 -10.47 -15.92 -32.76
N TYR A 84 -10.45 -16.59 -31.61
CA TYR A 84 -9.28 -17.32 -31.11
C TYR A 84 -8.81 -18.40 -32.09
N ASP A 85 -9.74 -19.16 -32.66
CA ASP A 85 -9.41 -20.21 -33.63
C ASP A 85 -9.13 -19.68 -35.04
N ARG A 86 -9.75 -18.56 -35.41
CA ARG A 86 -9.69 -18.01 -36.78
C ARG A 86 -8.51 -17.09 -37.02
N PHE A 87 -7.99 -16.43 -35.99
CA PHE A 87 -6.91 -15.47 -36.09
C PHE A 87 -5.81 -15.80 -35.09
N VAL A 88 -4.70 -16.36 -35.59
CA VAL A 88 -3.54 -16.79 -34.78
C VAL A 88 -3.05 -15.73 -33.79
N ARG A 89 -3.09 -14.45 -34.16
CA ARG A 89 -2.64 -13.35 -33.29
C ARG A 89 -3.72 -12.77 -32.39
N PHE A 90 -4.97 -13.17 -32.56
CA PHE A 90 -6.06 -12.69 -31.70
C PHE A 90 -5.90 -13.24 -30.28
N ASP A 91 -5.48 -14.50 -30.17
CA ASP A 91 -5.13 -15.11 -28.90
C ASP A 91 -4.01 -14.34 -28.17
N ASP A 92 -2.89 -14.08 -28.86
CA ASP A 92 -1.78 -13.25 -28.34
C ASP A 92 -2.26 -11.85 -27.93
N LEU A 93 -3.08 -11.21 -28.77
CA LEU A 93 -3.59 -9.87 -28.52
C LEU A 93 -4.42 -9.82 -27.24
N VAL A 94 -5.35 -10.76 -27.06
CA VAL A 94 -6.20 -10.78 -25.87
C VAL A 94 -5.39 -11.15 -24.63
N HIS A 95 -4.47 -12.12 -24.72
CA HIS A 95 -3.62 -12.51 -23.59
C HIS A 95 -2.65 -11.42 -23.13
N VAL A 96 -2.27 -10.49 -24.01
CA VAL A 96 -1.49 -9.30 -23.62
C VAL A 96 -2.40 -8.19 -23.13
N THR A 97 -3.48 -7.89 -23.86
CA THR A 97 -4.30 -6.69 -23.62
C THR A 97 -5.20 -6.86 -22.40
N LEU A 98 -5.78 -8.04 -22.19
CA LEU A 98 -6.74 -8.28 -21.11
C LEU A 98 -6.09 -8.11 -19.73
N PRO A 99 -4.90 -8.68 -19.42
CA PRO A 99 -4.21 -8.38 -18.18
C PRO A 99 -3.86 -6.90 -18.03
N MET A 100 -3.41 -6.22 -19.09
CA MET A 100 -3.09 -4.79 -19.01
C MET A 100 -4.30 -3.92 -18.66
N LEU A 101 -5.48 -4.30 -19.15
CA LEU A 101 -6.73 -3.57 -18.87
C LEU A 101 -7.32 -3.89 -17.49
N THR A 102 -7.11 -5.11 -16.97
CA THR A 102 -7.79 -5.60 -15.77
C THR A 102 -6.89 -5.69 -14.54
N ALA A 103 -5.59 -5.94 -14.68
CA ALA A 103 -4.65 -6.10 -13.56
C ALA A 103 -4.57 -4.86 -12.65
N PRO A 104 -4.55 -3.61 -13.15
CA PRO A 104 -4.58 -2.44 -12.26
C PRO A 104 -5.84 -2.40 -11.40
N VAL A 105 -6.99 -2.83 -11.93
CA VAL A 105 -8.26 -2.85 -11.19
C VAL A 105 -8.23 -3.93 -10.11
N VAL A 106 -7.69 -5.12 -10.43
CA VAL A 106 -7.50 -6.20 -9.47
C VAL A 106 -6.52 -5.77 -8.37
N TYR A 107 -5.39 -5.15 -8.73
CA TYR A 107 -4.42 -4.65 -7.77
C TYR A 107 -5.03 -3.61 -6.83
N ILE A 108 -5.77 -2.63 -7.36
CA ILE A 108 -6.48 -1.65 -6.52
C ILE A 108 -7.49 -2.32 -5.59
N ALA A 109 -8.23 -3.33 -6.08
CA ALA A 109 -9.18 -4.07 -5.25
C ALA A 109 -8.46 -4.84 -4.13
N LEU A 110 -7.36 -5.54 -4.44
CA LEU A 110 -6.54 -6.25 -3.46
C LEU A 110 -5.88 -5.30 -2.46
N ALA A 111 -5.44 -4.13 -2.90
CA ALA A 111 -4.86 -3.10 -2.03
C ALA A 111 -5.89 -2.58 -1.02
N ARG A 112 -7.14 -2.38 -1.46
CA ARG A 112 -8.25 -2.00 -0.57
C ARG A 112 -8.70 -3.11 0.39
N LEU A 113 -8.31 -4.35 0.12
CA LEU A 113 -8.57 -5.50 0.98
C LEU A 113 -7.35 -5.83 1.86
N ASP A 114 -6.33 -4.98 1.86
CA ASP A 114 -5.06 -5.17 2.58
C ASP A 114 -4.34 -6.48 2.22
N VAL A 115 -4.59 -7.01 1.02
CA VAL A 115 -3.94 -8.23 0.51
C VAL A 115 -2.60 -7.91 -0.15
N VAL A 116 -2.49 -6.71 -0.76
CA VAL A 116 -1.25 -6.20 -1.37
C VAL A 116 -1.02 -4.75 -0.89
N PRO A 117 0.22 -4.22 -0.95
CA PRO A 117 0.50 -2.85 -0.51
C PRO A 117 -0.34 -1.79 -1.24
N ASP A 118 -0.86 -0.77 -0.54
CA ASP A 118 -1.49 0.38 -1.19
C ASP A 118 -0.41 1.38 -1.66
N PRO A 119 -0.32 1.68 -2.97
CA PRO A 119 0.67 2.62 -3.49
C PRO A 119 0.43 4.08 -3.05
N ARG A 120 -0.71 4.40 -2.44
CA ARG A 120 -1.00 5.72 -1.86
C ARG A 120 -0.56 5.83 -0.40
N ASP A 121 -0.09 4.75 0.20
CA ASP A 121 0.31 4.76 1.58
C ASP A 121 1.52 5.69 1.80
N GLU A 122 1.26 6.81 2.49
CA GLU A 122 2.24 7.87 2.77
C GLU A 122 3.40 7.38 3.63
N THR A 123 3.17 6.26 4.32
CA THR A 123 4.11 5.47 5.10
C THR A 123 5.34 5.05 4.29
N HIS A 124 5.24 4.98 2.95
CA HIS A 124 6.36 4.72 2.05
C HIS A 124 7.08 5.98 1.55
N ARG A 125 6.49 7.18 1.63
CA ARG A 125 7.13 8.40 1.09
C ARG A 125 8.49 8.69 1.74
N GLN A 126 8.63 8.42 3.04
CA GLN A 126 9.91 8.58 3.72
C GLN A 126 10.92 7.50 3.35
N VAL A 127 10.45 6.27 3.10
CA VAL A 127 11.28 5.19 2.57
C VAL A 127 11.79 5.55 1.17
N ASP A 128 10.92 6.08 0.31
CA ASP A 128 11.29 6.54 -1.02
C ASP A 128 12.28 7.71 -0.96
N ALA A 129 12.08 8.66 -0.04
CA ALA A 129 13.02 9.76 0.19
C ALA A 129 14.39 9.26 0.69
N TYR A 130 14.41 8.29 1.61
CA TYR A 130 15.63 7.64 2.08
C TYR A 130 16.36 6.92 0.94
N VAL A 131 15.64 6.14 0.12
CA VAL A 131 16.22 5.41 -1.02
C VAL A 131 16.74 6.36 -2.11
N ALA A 132 16.08 7.49 -2.30
CA ALA A 132 16.46 8.49 -3.30
C ALA A 132 17.64 9.38 -2.86
N ASP A 133 17.95 9.47 -1.56
CA ASP A 133 19.08 10.28 -1.07
C ASP A 133 20.42 9.59 -1.37
N PRO A 134 21.32 10.19 -2.19
CA PRO A 134 22.62 9.63 -2.49
C PRO A 134 23.55 9.44 -1.28
N ARG A 135 23.21 10.01 -0.12
CA ARG A 135 23.94 9.85 1.14
C ARG A 135 23.45 8.67 1.99
N CYS A 136 22.37 8.01 1.58
CA CYS A 136 21.74 6.90 2.28
C CYS A 136 21.94 5.58 1.52
N GLY A 137 21.47 4.46 2.09
CA GLY A 137 21.50 3.15 1.44
C GLY A 137 22.88 2.49 1.32
N PHE A 138 23.92 3.04 1.96
CA PHE A 138 25.22 2.39 2.03
C PHE A 138 25.17 1.17 2.97
N GLY A 139 25.72 0.05 2.52
CA GLY A 139 25.86 -1.14 3.36
C GLY A 139 27.00 -0.98 4.36
N LEU A 140 26.81 -1.51 5.57
CA LEU A 140 27.91 -1.70 6.52
C LEU A 140 28.81 -2.85 6.04
N SER A 141 30.13 -2.71 6.18
CA SER A 141 31.04 -3.83 5.92
C SER A 141 30.80 -4.96 6.95
N ALA A 142 31.35 -6.16 6.69
CA ALA A 142 31.24 -7.25 7.65
C ALA A 142 31.85 -6.89 9.02
N ALA A 143 32.99 -6.17 9.01
CA ALA A 143 33.64 -5.69 10.23
C ALA A 143 32.80 -4.62 10.94
N ASP A 144 32.18 -3.69 10.20
CA ASP A 144 31.32 -2.66 10.80
C ASP A 144 30.05 -3.26 11.41
N ASN A 145 29.45 -4.25 10.74
CA ASN A 145 28.32 -5.01 11.27
C ASN A 145 28.70 -5.74 12.57
N GLU A 146 29.84 -6.45 12.58
CA GLU A 146 30.33 -7.11 13.80
C GLU A 146 30.52 -6.09 14.93
N GLN A 147 31.18 -4.97 14.62
CA GLN A 147 31.46 -3.92 15.60
C GLN A 147 30.17 -3.30 16.17
N MET A 148 29.12 -3.13 15.36
CA MET A 148 27.82 -2.66 15.83
C MET A 148 27.26 -3.57 16.94
N PHE A 149 27.29 -4.89 16.74
CA PHE A 149 26.80 -5.84 17.74
C PHE A 149 27.73 -5.93 18.97
N VAL A 150 29.04 -5.86 18.79
CA VAL A 150 30.01 -5.80 19.90
C VAL A 150 29.75 -4.57 20.77
N SER A 151 29.55 -3.40 20.16
CA SER A 151 29.23 -2.17 20.88
C SER A 151 27.88 -2.25 21.59
N ALA A 152 26.86 -2.84 20.95
CA ALA A 152 25.54 -3.02 21.58
C ALA A 152 25.59 -3.85 22.87
N ARG A 153 26.45 -4.88 22.94
CA ARG A 153 26.65 -5.68 24.17
C ARG A 153 27.22 -4.87 25.33
N GLN A 154 27.98 -3.81 25.05
CA GLN A 154 28.55 -2.95 26.10
C GLN A 154 27.45 -2.17 26.83
N LEU A 155 26.32 -1.90 26.17
CA LEU A 155 25.14 -1.27 26.81
C LEU A 155 24.40 -2.21 27.76
N ALA A 156 24.77 -3.50 27.79
CA ALA A 156 24.28 -4.46 28.78
C ALA A 156 25.18 -4.62 30.00
N ASP A 157 26.38 -4.03 29.97
CA ASP A 157 27.39 -4.16 31.03
C ASP A 157 27.08 -3.21 32.20
N ARG A 158 26.84 -3.78 33.37
CA ARG A 158 26.48 -3.03 34.58
C ARG A 158 27.61 -2.11 35.05
N GLU A 159 28.87 -2.54 34.96
CA GLU A 159 30.00 -1.73 35.42
C GLU A 159 30.14 -0.48 34.55
N ARG A 160 29.97 -0.64 33.24
CA ARG A 160 29.99 0.48 32.29
C ARG A 160 28.84 1.44 32.51
N LEU A 161 27.63 0.92 32.71
CA LEU A 161 26.48 1.76 33.01
C LEU A 161 26.63 2.51 34.35
N GLY A 162 27.32 1.92 35.33
CA GLY A 162 27.65 2.58 36.60
C GLY A 162 28.59 3.78 36.46
N GLY A 163 29.26 3.94 35.32
CA GLY A 163 30.05 5.13 34.99
C GLY A 163 29.22 6.32 34.49
N VAL A 164 27.94 6.11 34.17
CA VAL A 164 27.04 7.20 33.75
C VAL A 164 26.61 7.99 35.00
N ARG A 165 26.64 9.32 34.90
CA ARG A 165 26.22 10.18 36.02
C ARG A 165 24.74 9.89 36.38
N PRO A 166 24.43 9.66 37.67
CA PRO A 166 23.09 9.21 38.10
C PRO A 166 21.99 10.28 37.97
N ASP A 167 22.40 11.54 37.80
CA ASP A 167 21.54 12.70 37.63
C ASP A 167 21.38 13.13 36.17
N LEU A 168 21.91 12.37 35.19
CA LEU A 168 21.68 12.63 33.77
C LEU A 168 20.26 12.21 33.37
N PRO A 169 19.42 13.14 32.91
CA PRO A 169 18.12 12.79 32.35
C PRO A 169 18.28 12.04 31.03
N VAL A 170 17.55 10.94 30.86
CA VAL A 170 17.55 10.12 29.64
C VAL A 170 16.15 10.03 29.07
N TYR A 171 16.02 10.32 27.78
CA TYR A 171 14.78 10.18 27.02
C TYR A 171 14.92 9.06 25.99
N VAL A 172 14.05 8.07 26.06
CA VAL A 172 13.98 6.94 25.12
C VAL A 172 12.65 7.06 24.39
N ALA A 173 12.71 7.29 23.08
CA ALA A 173 11.54 7.41 22.20
C ALA A 173 11.56 6.30 21.16
N VAL A 174 10.51 5.48 21.10
CA VAL A 174 10.40 4.33 20.20
C VAL A 174 8.98 4.18 19.66
N GLY A 175 8.85 3.55 18.49
CA GLY A 175 7.57 3.06 17.99
C GLY A 175 7.31 1.63 18.45
N ASP A 176 6.05 1.25 18.68
CA ASP A 176 5.70 -0.12 19.09
C ASP A 176 5.71 -1.14 17.95
N GLU A 177 5.63 -0.67 16.70
CA GLU A 177 5.78 -1.49 15.49
C GLU A 177 7.23 -1.57 14.99
N ASP A 178 8.20 -1.01 15.72
CA ASP A 178 9.62 -1.13 15.35
C ASP A 178 10.15 -2.56 15.60
N PRO A 179 10.48 -3.33 14.54
CA PRO A 179 10.99 -4.69 14.68
C PRO A 179 12.34 -4.75 15.41
N VAL A 180 13.13 -3.67 15.39
CA VAL A 180 14.43 -3.60 16.07
C VAL A 180 14.28 -3.65 17.58
N THR A 181 13.12 -3.27 18.13
CA THR A 181 12.86 -3.26 19.58
C THR A 181 12.51 -4.64 20.15
N GLY A 182 12.22 -5.62 19.28
CA GLY A 182 11.73 -6.93 19.69
C GLY A 182 10.42 -6.85 20.48
N GLN A 183 9.40 -6.20 19.89
CA GLN A 183 8.11 -5.93 20.55
C GLN A 183 8.31 -5.22 21.91
N LEU A 184 9.13 -4.15 21.91
CA LEU A 184 9.51 -3.36 23.08
C LEU A 184 10.33 -4.09 24.15
N ALA A 185 10.55 -5.41 24.05
CA ALA A 185 11.27 -6.17 25.08
C ALA A 185 12.69 -5.67 25.30
N LEU A 186 13.41 -5.33 24.22
CA LEU A 186 14.78 -4.83 24.31
C LEU A 186 14.84 -3.42 24.92
N VAL A 187 13.83 -2.60 24.65
CA VAL A 187 13.72 -1.22 25.15
C VAL A 187 13.38 -1.22 26.63
N HIS A 188 12.41 -2.04 27.06
CA HIS A 188 12.12 -2.23 28.48
C HIS A 188 13.34 -2.76 29.24
N GLY A 189 14.07 -3.71 28.67
CA GLY A 189 15.33 -4.20 29.25
C GLY A 189 16.41 -3.11 29.35
N LEU A 190 16.49 -2.19 28.38
CA LEU A 190 17.39 -1.03 28.46
C LEU A 190 17.00 -0.09 29.61
N VAL A 191 15.73 0.31 29.69
CA VAL A 191 15.23 1.23 30.73
C VAL A 191 15.47 0.65 32.13
N GLN A 192 15.19 -0.63 32.33
CA GLN A 192 15.45 -1.31 33.60
C GLN A 192 16.93 -1.33 33.97
N ARG A 193 17.82 -1.56 33.00
CA ARG A 193 19.28 -1.55 33.22
C ARG A 193 19.79 -0.16 33.60
N LEU A 194 19.30 0.89 32.95
CA LEU A 194 19.65 2.28 33.29
C LEU A 194 19.20 2.64 34.72
N GLN A 195 17.97 2.30 35.08
CA GLN A 195 17.46 2.51 36.44
C GLN A 195 18.25 1.70 37.49
N ALA A 196 18.56 0.44 37.20
CA ALA A 196 19.37 -0.42 38.08
C ALA A 196 20.83 0.04 38.23
N ALA A 197 21.33 0.85 37.28
CA ALA A 197 22.63 1.51 37.34
C ALA A 197 22.61 2.82 38.17
N GLY A 198 21.44 3.25 38.65
CA GLY A 198 21.29 4.41 39.54
C GLY A 198 20.83 5.69 38.84
N LEU A 199 20.45 5.63 37.56
CA LEU A 199 19.86 6.79 36.88
C LEU A 199 18.45 7.05 37.42
N SER A 200 18.23 8.29 37.87
CA SER A 200 17.01 8.69 38.56
C SER A 200 15.92 9.26 37.64
N ASP A 201 16.29 9.79 36.46
CA ASP A 201 15.36 10.38 35.49
C ASP A 201 15.48 9.68 34.13
N VAL A 202 14.77 8.57 33.97
CA VAL A 202 14.67 7.83 32.71
C VAL A 202 13.21 7.88 32.24
N THR A 203 12.98 8.57 31.12
CA THR A 203 11.67 8.69 30.48
C THR A 203 11.61 7.77 29.26
N LEU A 204 10.61 6.89 29.21
CA LEU A 204 10.28 6.08 28.04
C LEU A 204 8.99 6.61 27.40
N LYS A 205 9.04 6.87 26.11
CA LYS A 205 7.88 7.20 25.27
C LYS A 205 7.75 6.20 24.15
N VAL A 206 6.58 5.57 24.09
CA VAL A 206 6.20 4.60 23.07
C VAL A 206 5.08 5.22 22.26
N TYR A 207 5.26 5.31 20.95
CA TYR A 207 4.26 5.85 20.02
C TYR A 207 3.56 4.70 19.31
N GLU A 208 2.24 4.63 19.48
CA GLU A 208 1.37 3.58 18.92
C GLU A 208 1.34 3.67 17.38
N GLY A 209 1.54 2.53 16.71
CA GLY A 209 1.57 2.40 15.25
C GLY A 209 2.81 3.00 14.58
N ALA A 210 3.76 3.56 15.34
CA ALA A 210 4.99 4.08 14.80
C ALA A 210 6.03 2.97 14.62
N ARG A 211 6.86 3.05 13.57
CA ARG A 211 7.94 2.10 13.31
C ARG A 211 9.29 2.67 13.77
N HIS A 212 10.37 2.35 13.06
CA HIS A 212 11.75 2.61 13.49
C HIS A 212 12.11 4.11 13.57
N GLU A 213 11.78 4.90 12.53
CA GLU A 213 12.17 6.30 12.45
C GLU A 213 11.06 7.23 12.97
N VAL A 214 10.79 7.22 14.28
CA VAL A 214 9.68 7.98 14.91
C VAL A 214 9.63 9.48 14.55
N PHE A 215 10.77 10.12 14.24
CA PHE A 215 10.81 11.52 13.81
C PHE A 215 10.40 11.75 12.35
N ASN A 216 10.29 10.69 11.56
CA ASN A 216 9.84 10.68 10.17
C ASN A 216 8.46 10.03 10.01
N GLU A 217 7.88 9.47 11.07
CA GLU A 217 6.54 8.88 11.04
C GLU A 217 5.42 9.91 10.85
N THR A 218 4.21 9.42 10.54
CA THR A 218 3.03 10.26 10.28
C THR A 218 2.63 11.12 11.47
N ASN A 219 2.90 10.66 12.70
CA ASN A 219 2.68 11.39 13.95
C ASN A 219 3.89 12.26 14.39
N ARG A 220 4.84 12.57 13.50
CA ARG A 220 6.03 13.40 13.78
C ARG A 220 5.77 14.64 14.63
N ALA A 221 4.64 15.34 14.41
CA ALA A 221 4.31 16.54 15.18
C ALA A 221 4.13 16.25 16.68
N GLU A 222 3.53 15.11 17.02
CA GLU A 222 3.40 14.63 18.39
C GLU A 222 4.78 14.30 18.97
N VAL A 223 5.58 13.52 18.24
CA VAL A 223 6.92 13.08 18.66
C VAL A 223 7.83 14.27 18.97
N VAL A 224 7.83 15.28 18.09
CA VAL A 224 8.61 16.52 18.28
C VAL A 224 8.09 17.31 19.48
N ALA A 225 6.77 17.45 19.63
CA ALA A 225 6.20 18.19 20.76
C ALA A 225 6.51 17.53 22.11
N ASP A 226 6.49 16.19 22.18
CA ASP A 226 6.86 15.42 23.36
C ASP A 226 8.35 15.58 23.71
N LEU A 227 9.24 15.53 22.70
CA LEU A 227 10.67 15.79 22.89
C LEU A 227 10.91 17.21 23.42
N LEU A 228 10.27 18.22 22.83
CA LEU A 228 10.43 19.62 23.25
C LEU A 228 9.95 19.81 24.70
N ARG A 229 8.78 19.26 25.07
CA ARG A 229 8.30 19.27 26.46
C ARG A 229 9.29 18.63 27.43
N TRP A 230 9.91 17.53 27.02
CA TRP A 230 10.93 16.87 27.84
C TRP A 230 12.17 17.75 27.99
N LEU A 231 12.64 18.37 26.90
CA LEU A 231 13.78 19.29 26.91
C LEU A 231 13.51 20.51 27.80
N ASP A 232 12.35 21.16 27.67
CA ASP A 232 11.96 22.31 28.50
C ASP A 232 11.95 21.99 30.01
N ARG A 233 11.66 20.73 30.36
CA ARG A 233 11.70 20.24 31.74
C ARG A 233 13.12 20.06 32.26
N VAL A 234 14.03 19.54 31.44
CA VAL A 234 15.37 19.08 31.89
C VAL A 234 16.49 20.09 31.62
N VAL A 235 16.28 21.01 30.68
CA VAL A 235 17.21 22.11 30.37
C VAL A 235 16.76 23.35 31.14
N PRO A 236 17.54 23.84 32.12
CA PRO A 236 17.22 25.07 32.82
C PRO A 236 17.14 26.24 31.85
N ALA A 237 16.18 27.15 32.07
CA ALA A 237 16.22 28.46 31.42
C ALA A 237 17.50 29.18 31.87
N GLY A 238 18.44 29.38 30.93
CA GLY A 238 19.68 30.12 31.15
C GLY A 238 19.46 31.61 31.35
#